data_AF-A0A2W0FEI0-F1
#
_entry.id   AF-A0A2W0FEI0-F1
#
_cell.length_a   1.000
_cell.length_b   1.000
_cell.length_c   1.000
_cell.angle_alpha   90.00
_cell.angle_beta   90.00
_cell.angle_gamma   90.00
#
_symmetry.space_group_name_H-M   'P 1'
#
loop_
_entity.id
_entity.type
_entity.pdbx_description
1 polymer ?
#
loop_
_entity_poly.entity_id
_entity_poly.type
_entity_poly.pdbx_seq_one_letter_code
_entity_poly.pdbx_strand_id
1 'polypeptide(L)'
;MKFTSAGQLIDPRTVGYRSLGFGEALSIPASPYELRINHSDLPPSFLDVADTFNAECRTDDLAQGFVDIPELAALGYPSFRALLQEHPDLAARLIQDYLYFELFFFLLPNSSALKVVINSITSVHSRDNVIILTGETFAARSAGQ
;
A
#
# COMPACT_ATOMS: atom_id res chain seq x y z
N MET A 1 -11.02 -7.92 -0.30
CA MET A 1 -10.03 -7.38 -1.25
C MET A 1 -9.99 -8.20 -2.53
N LYS A 2 -9.56 -7.61 -3.66
CA LYS A 2 -9.43 -8.27 -4.97
C LYS A 2 -8.09 -7.90 -5.61
N PHE A 3 -7.35 -8.89 -6.11
CA PHE A 3 -6.08 -8.67 -6.80
C PHE A 3 -6.14 -9.24 -8.22
N THR A 4 -5.80 -8.45 -9.23
CA THR A 4 -5.66 -8.91 -10.62
C THR A 4 -4.28 -8.59 -11.16
N SER A 5 -3.70 -9.48 -11.97
CA SER A 5 -2.46 -9.24 -12.72
C SER A 5 -2.64 -9.74 -14.15
N ALA A 6 -2.22 -8.95 -15.14
CA ALA A 6 -2.47 -9.19 -16.56
C ALA A 6 -3.97 -9.47 -16.88
N GLY A 7 -4.88 -8.81 -16.14
CA GLY A 7 -6.33 -8.99 -16.26
C GLY A 7 -6.88 -10.28 -15.63
N GLN A 8 -6.04 -11.15 -15.06
CA GLN A 8 -6.45 -12.39 -14.42
C GLN A 8 -6.62 -12.20 -12.91
N LEU A 9 -7.67 -12.78 -12.33
CA LEU A 9 -7.86 -12.80 -10.88
C LEU A 9 -6.84 -13.74 -10.23
N ILE A 10 -6.07 -13.23 -9.28
CA ILE A 10 -5.06 -14.00 -8.55
C ILE A 10 -5.48 -14.12 -7.09
N ASP A 11 -5.26 -15.30 -6.50
CA ASP A 11 -5.42 -15.51 -5.07
C ASP A 11 -4.36 -14.70 -4.32
N PRO A 12 -4.75 -13.73 -3.47
CA PRO A 12 -3.78 -12.91 -2.75
C PRO A 12 -2.81 -13.69 -1.87
N ARG A 13 -3.13 -14.92 -1.47
CA ARG A 13 -2.21 -15.80 -0.73
C ARG A 13 -1.01 -16.27 -1.54
N THR A 14 -1.05 -16.04 -2.85
CA THR A 14 0.02 -16.36 -3.81
C THR A 14 0.68 -15.10 -4.37
N VAL A 15 0.39 -13.94 -3.79
CA VAL A 15 0.98 -12.66 -4.17
C VAL A 15 2.00 -12.27 -3.12
N GLY A 16 3.23 -12.01 -3.56
CA GLY A 16 4.26 -11.40 -2.73
C GLY A 16 4.53 -9.97 -3.18
N TYR A 17 5.46 -9.31 -2.50
CA TYR A 17 5.98 -8.01 -2.91
C TYR A 17 7.49 -7.99 -2.74
N ARG A 18 8.16 -7.22 -3.60
CA ARG A 18 9.61 -7.07 -3.58
C ARG A 18 9.99 -6.13 -2.45
N SER A 19 10.72 -6.60 -1.44
CA SER A 19 11.21 -5.72 -0.37
C SER A 19 12.45 -4.93 -0.82
N LEU A 20 13.45 -5.62 -1.36
CA LEU A 20 14.69 -5.02 -1.85
C LEU A 20 14.58 -4.63 -3.33
N GLY A 21 14.78 -3.35 -3.65
CA GLY A 21 14.70 -2.82 -5.00
C GLY A 21 13.27 -2.65 -5.51
N PHE A 22 12.30 -2.45 -4.60
CA PHE A 22 10.96 -2.03 -4.96
C PHE A 22 11.01 -0.75 -5.81
N GLY A 23 10.25 -0.70 -6.90
CA GLY A 23 10.22 0.40 -7.85
C GLY A 23 11.36 0.42 -8.86
N GLU A 24 12.38 -0.44 -8.73
CA GLU A 24 13.47 -0.51 -9.71
C GLU A 24 13.03 -1.16 -11.03
N ALA A 25 13.69 -0.76 -12.11
CA ALA A 25 13.49 -1.34 -13.43
C ALA A 25 13.80 -2.84 -13.44
N LEU A 26 12.91 -3.62 -14.05
CA LEU A 26 13.06 -5.07 -14.18
C LEU A 26 13.79 -5.43 -15.48
N SER A 27 14.64 -6.46 -15.41
CA SER A 27 15.23 -7.13 -16.57
C SER A 27 14.38 -8.30 -17.09
N ILE A 28 13.26 -8.58 -16.43
CA ILE A 28 12.30 -9.64 -16.77
C ILE A 28 10.94 -9.02 -17.13
N PRO A 29 10.08 -9.74 -17.88
CA PRO A 29 8.76 -9.22 -18.23
C PRO A 29 7.93 -8.84 -17.01
N ALA A 30 7.40 -7.62 -17.04
CA ALA A 30 6.46 -7.09 -16.06
C ALA A 30 5.02 -7.19 -16.60
N SER A 31 4.05 -7.22 -15.69
CA SER A 31 2.62 -7.22 -16.01
C SER A 31 1.88 -6.24 -15.11
N PRO A 32 0.94 -5.44 -15.66
CA PRO A 32 0.16 -4.51 -14.86
C PRO A 32 -0.72 -5.28 -13.88
N TYR A 33 -0.87 -4.74 -12.67
CA TYR A 33 -1.80 -5.26 -11.66
C TYR A 33 -2.76 -4.18 -11.18
N GLU A 34 -3.87 -4.64 -10.60
CA GLU A 34 -4.79 -3.82 -9.80
C GLU A 34 -5.08 -4.54 -8.48
N LEU A 35 -4.88 -3.85 -7.36
CA LEU A 35 -5.30 -4.27 -6.03
C LEU A 35 -6.41 -3.35 -5.55
N ARG A 36 -7.58 -3.91 -5.27
CA ARG A 36 -8.74 -3.21 -4.72
C ARG A 36 -9.00 -3.65 -3.29
N ILE A 37 -9.03 -2.71 -2.37
CA ILE A 37 -9.22 -2.96 -0.93
C ILE A 37 -10.41 -2.11 -0.47
N ASN A 38 -11.50 -2.75 -0.05
CA ASN A 38 -12.55 -2.00 0.63
C ASN A 38 -12.00 -1.48 1.96
N HIS A 39 -12.43 -0.31 2.42
CA HIS A 39 -12.00 0.21 3.73
C HIS A 39 -12.29 -0.77 4.87
N SER A 40 -13.36 -1.57 4.77
CA SER A 40 -13.70 -2.63 5.72
C SER A 40 -12.75 -3.83 5.72
N ASP A 41 -11.99 -4.02 4.63
CA ASP A 41 -11.06 -5.13 4.46
C ASP A 41 -9.65 -4.77 4.95
N LEU A 42 -9.41 -3.51 5.36
CA LEU A 42 -8.12 -3.10 5.90
C LEU A 42 -7.85 -3.78 7.25
N PRO A 43 -6.69 -4.43 7.41
CA PRO A 43 -6.34 -5.06 8.68
C PRO A 43 -6.33 -4.04 9.83
N PRO A 44 -6.91 -4.36 11.00
CA PRO A 44 -6.83 -3.47 12.16
C PRO A 44 -5.40 -3.08 12.52
N SER A 45 -4.46 -4.03 12.45
CA SER A 45 -3.04 -3.77 12.73
C SER A 45 -2.39 -2.77 11.77
N PHE A 46 -2.83 -2.73 10.50
CA PHE A 46 -2.38 -1.69 9.57
C PHE A 46 -2.89 -0.32 10.00
N LEU A 47 -4.14 -0.25 10.44
CA LEU A 47 -4.75 1.01 10.89
C LEU A 47 -4.08 1.55 12.15
N ASP A 48 -3.70 0.67 13.08
CA ASP A 48 -2.95 1.06 14.28
C ASP A 48 -1.56 1.62 13.93
N VAL A 49 -0.87 1.02 12.95
CA VAL A 49 0.44 1.50 12.46
C VAL A 49 0.29 2.83 11.72
N ALA A 50 -0.75 2.99 10.91
CA ALA A 50 -1.02 4.25 10.22
C ALA A 50 -1.40 5.38 11.19
N ASP A 51 -2.15 5.07 12.26
CA ASP A 51 -2.44 6.02 13.34
C ASP A 51 -1.15 6.42 14.09
N THR A 52 -0.26 5.46 14.32
CA THR A 52 1.05 5.71 14.94
C THR A 52 1.89 6.64 14.06
N PHE A 53 1.96 6.38 12.75
CA PHE A 53 2.65 7.24 11.79
C PHE A 53 2.14 8.69 11.86
N ASN A 54 0.82 8.90 11.83
CA ASN A 54 0.24 10.25 11.91
C ASN A 54 0.62 10.97 13.22
N ALA A 55 0.67 10.24 14.34
CA ALA A 55 1.05 10.78 15.64
C ALA A 55 2.56 11.09 15.74
N GLU A 56 3.40 10.27 15.11
CA GLU A 56 4.85 10.51 14.99
C GLU A 56 5.12 11.74 14.14
N CYS A 57 4.48 11.89 12.97
CA CYS A 57 4.55 13.12 12.17
C CYS A 57 4.21 14.36 12.98
N ARG A 58 3.14 14.31 13.79
CA ARG A 58 2.78 15.43 14.68
C ARG A 58 3.91 15.76 15.67
N THR A 59 4.50 14.73 16.26
CA THR A 59 5.54 14.90 17.28
C THR A 59 6.81 15.50 16.66
N ASP A 60 7.20 15.00 15.50
CA ASP A 60 8.36 15.47 14.76
C ASP A 60 8.16 16.90 14.26
N ASP A 61 7.00 17.22 13.69
CA ASP A 61 6.70 18.56 13.20
C ASP A 61 6.76 19.61 14.32
N LEU A 62 6.27 19.26 15.52
CA LEU A 62 6.36 20.12 16.71
C LEU A 62 7.78 20.28 17.23
N ALA A 63 8.58 19.20 17.20
CA ALA A 63 9.95 19.20 17.70
C ALA A 63 10.91 19.95 16.76
N GLN A 64 10.71 19.82 15.45
CA GLN A 64 11.57 20.38 14.42
C GLN A 64 11.13 21.78 13.98
N GLY A 65 9.86 22.14 14.21
CA GLY A 65 9.29 23.41 13.76
C GLY A 65 9.09 23.49 12.24
N PHE A 66 9.09 22.35 11.57
CA PHE A 66 8.89 22.20 10.13
C PHE A 66 7.80 21.15 9.90
N VAL A 67 6.91 21.38 8.95
CA VAL A 67 5.78 20.48 8.65
C VAL A 67 6.08 19.69 7.39
N ASP A 68 6.27 18.38 7.54
CA ASP A 68 6.61 17.50 6.42
C ASP A 68 5.41 17.22 5.49
N ILE A 69 4.21 17.06 6.07
CA ILE A 69 2.97 16.76 5.33
C ILE A 69 1.93 17.85 5.63
N PRO A 70 1.93 18.96 4.88
CA PRO A 70 1.08 20.12 5.15
C PRO A 70 -0.41 19.80 5.22
N GLU A 71 -0.93 18.94 4.34
CA GLU A 71 -2.35 18.58 4.36
C GLU A 71 -2.75 17.77 5.61
N LEU A 72 -1.86 16.92 6.13
CA LEU A 72 -2.11 16.15 7.35
C LEU A 72 -2.12 17.07 8.58
N ALA A 73 -1.18 18.01 8.63
CA ALA A 73 -1.09 19.01 9.70
C ALA A 73 -2.30 19.97 9.70
N ALA A 74 -2.76 20.40 8.52
CA ALA A 74 -3.93 21.26 8.38
C ALA A 74 -5.22 20.62 8.93
N LEU A 75 -5.29 19.29 8.93
CA LEU A 75 -6.40 18.51 9.50
C LEU A 75 -6.20 18.16 10.98
N GLY A 76 -5.07 18.53 11.58
CA GLY A 76 -4.77 18.25 12.98
C GLY A 76 -4.38 16.79 13.27
N TYR A 77 -3.79 16.09 12.28
CA TYR A 77 -3.34 14.69 12.40
C TYR A 77 -4.45 13.73 12.88
N PRO A 78 -5.57 13.63 12.14
CA PRO A 78 -6.65 12.73 12.48
C PRO A 78 -6.22 11.26 12.38
N SER A 79 -7.02 10.35 12.93
CA SER A 79 -6.81 8.92 12.72
C SER A 79 -6.94 8.55 11.24
N PHE A 80 -6.26 7.50 10.82
CA PHE A 80 -6.30 6.99 9.48
C PHE A 80 -7.72 6.55 9.09
N ARG A 81 -8.51 6.04 10.04
CA ARG A 81 -9.94 5.75 9.81
C ARG A 81 -10.74 7.01 9.46
N ALA A 82 -10.50 8.13 10.14
CA ALA A 82 -11.16 9.39 9.81
C ALA A 82 -10.71 9.89 8.43
N LEU A 83 -9.40 9.79 8.10
CA LEU A 83 -8.90 10.11 6.76
C LEU A 83 -9.59 9.28 5.67
N LEU A 84 -9.75 7.97 5.87
CA LEU A 84 -10.43 7.11 4.90
C LEU A 84 -11.87 7.54 4.61
N GLN A 85 -12.57 8.13 5.59
CA GLN A 85 -13.96 8.55 5.44
C GLN A 85 -14.10 9.98 4.91
N GLU A 86 -13.29 10.89 5.42
CA GLU A 86 -13.46 12.34 5.23
C GLU A 86 -12.48 12.92 4.21
N HIS A 87 -11.29 12.32 4.09
CA HIS A 87 -10.20 12.78 3.23
C HIS A 87 -9.55 11.60 2.47
N PRO A 88 -10.33 10.81 1.71
CA PRO A 88 -9.87 9.53 1.14
C PRO A 88 -8.70 9.68 0.16
N ASP A 89 -8.59 10.81 -0.53
CA ASP A 89 -7.46 11.11 -1.42
C ASP A 89 -6.15 11.33 -0.64
N LEU A 90 -6.22 11.94 0.54
CA LEU A 90 -5.05 12.07 1.42
C LEU A 90 -4.65 10.70 1.97
N ALA A 91 -5.62 9.88 2.40
CA ALA A 91 -5.34 8.51 2.85
C ALA A 91 -4.64 7.67 1.75
N ALA A 92 -5.11 7.78 0.51
CA ALA A 92 -4.49 7.11 -0.64
C ALA A 92 -3.04 7.58 -0.89
N ARG A 93 -2.78 8.88 -0.77
CA ARG A 93 -1.43 9.44 -0.92
C ARG A 93 -0.50 8.97 0.19
N LEU A 94 -0.97 8.99 1.45
CA LEU A 94 -0.19 8.49 2.58
C LEU A 94 0.18 7.00 2.39
N ILE A 95 -0.73 6.20 1.85
CA ILE A 95 -0.43 4.81 1.46
C ILE A 95 0.67 4.77 0.42
N GLN A 96 0.54 5.53 -0.66
CA GLN A 96 1.51 5.49 -1.76
C GLN A 96 2.92 5.87 -1.30
N ASP A 97 3.03 6.96 -0.54
CA ASP A 97 4.31 7.62 -0.31
C ASP A 97 5.00 7.10 0.96
N TYR A 98 4.24 6.63 1.96
CA TYR A 98 4.77 6.29 3.29
C TYR A 98 4.36 4.91 3.81
N LEU A 99 3.13 4.46 3.56
CA LEU A 99 2.55 3.29 4.27
C LEU A 99 2.41 2.03 3.41
N TYR A 100 2.88 2.03 2.16
CA TYR A 100 2.63 0.91 1.24
C TYR A 100 3.32 -0.38 1.71
N PHE A 101 4.47 -0.26 2.38
CA PHE A 101 5.25 -1.41 2.80
C PHE A 101 4.54 -2.14 3.94
N GLU A 102 4.04 -1.39 4.92
CA GLU A 102 3.22 -1.85 6.03
C GLU A 102 1.91 -2.42 5.52
N LEU A 103 1.27 -1.74 4.56
CA LEU A 103 0.04 -2.22 3.92
C LEU A 103 0.25 -3.61 3.30
N PHE A 104 1.30 -3.78 2.50
CA PHE A 104 1.61 -5.08 1.89
C PHE A 104 2.00 -6.12 2.92
N PHE A 105 2.76 -5.75 3.95
CA PHE A 105 3.12 -6.66 5.05
C PHE A 105 1.89 -7.25 5.75
N PHE A 106 0.87 -6.43 6.01
CA PHE A 106 -0.35 -6.89 6.69
C PHE A 106 -1.36 -7.56 5.75
N LEU A 107 -1.39 -7.21 4.46
CA LEU A 107 -2.34 -7.78 3.49
C LEU A 107 -1.86 -9.09 2.87
N LEU A 108 -0.56 -9.21 2.59
CA LEU A 108 -0.01 -10.30 1.80
C LEU A 108 0.71 -11.28 2.72
N PRO A 109 0.24 -12.52 2.82
CA PRO A 109 0.92 -13.50 3.65
C PRO A 109 2.30 -13.83 3.06
N ASN A 110 3.29 -14.02 3.93
CA ASN A 110 4.61 -14.54 3.57
C ASN A 110 4.51 -16.03 3.16
N SER A 111 4.00 -16.26 1.95
CA SER A 111 3.79 -17.57 1.37
C SER A 111 5.01 -18.03 0.58
N SER A 112 5.36 -19.31 0.69
CA SER A 112 6.41 -19.94 -0.13
C SER A 112 5.93 -20.28 -1.55
N ALA A 113 4.62 -20.27 -1.80
CA ALA A 113 4.01 -20.66 -3.08
C ALA A 113 3.52 -19.43 -3.88
N LEU A 114 4.43 -18.47 -4.09
CA LEU A 114 4.12 -17.25 -4.85
C LEU A 114 3.91 -17.57 -6.33
N LYS A 115 2.93 -16.92 -6.94
CA LYS A 115 2.70 -16.90 -8.39
C LYS A 115 3.19 -15.60 -9.00
N VAL A 116 2.97 -14.49 -8.32
CA VAL A 116 3.36 -13.15 -8.76
C VAL A 116 3.94 -12.35 -7.60
N VAL A 117 4.82 -11.42 -7.93
CA VAL A 117 5.46 -10.51 -6.97
C VAL A 117 5.23 -9.08 -7.44
N ILE A 118 4.68 -8.24 -6.57
CA ILE A 118 4.54 -6.80 -6.79
C ILE A 118 5.93 -6.16 -6.82
N ASN A 119 6.25 -5.46 -7.91
CA ASN A 119 7.52 -4.75 -8.07
C ASN A 119 7.40 -3.26 -7.73
N SER A 120 6.27 -2.64 -8.06
CA SER A 120 6.12 -1.19 -7.96
C SER A 120 4.67 -0.80 -7.68
N ILE A 121 4.47 0.44 -7.24
CA ILE A 121 3.19 1.12 -7.27
C ILE A 121 3.34 2.29 -8.24
N THR A 122 2.45 2.38 -9.22
CA THR A 122 2.36 3.51 -10.14
C THR A 122 1.33 4.53 -9.65
N SER A 123 0.23 4.08 -9.04
CA SER A 123 -0.74 4.98 -8.44
C SER A 123 -1.51 4.32 -7.30
N VAL A 124 -1.90 5.13 -6.33
CA VAL A 124 -2.91 4.82 -5.33
C VAL A 124 -3.98 5.90 -5.36
N HIS A 125 -5.24 5.49 -5.45
CA HIS A 125 -6.38 6.40 -5.39
C HIS A 125 -7.52 5.76 -4.62
N SER A 126 -8.45 6.58 -4.14
CA SER A 126 -9.64 6.09 -3.45
C SER A 126 -10.90 6.41 -4.24
N ARG A 127 -11.84 5.47 -4.27
CA ARG A 127 -13.14 5.63 -4.92
C ARG A 127 -14.17 4.74 -4.26
N ASP A 128 -15.33 5.28 -3.92
CA ASP A 128 -16.49 4.52 -3.42
C ASP A 128 -16.14 3.59 -2.23
N ASN A 129 -15.39 4.09 -1.24
CA ASN A 129 -14.85 3.33 -0.08
C ASN A 129 -13.87 2.20 -0.43
N VAL A 130 -13.24 2.29 -1.60
CA VAL A 130 -12.24 1.34 -2.08
C VAL A 130 -10.94 2.07 -2.38
N ILE A 131 -9.85 1.61 -1.77
CA ILE A 131 -8.50 1.99 -2.18
C ILE A 131 -8.11 1.11 -3.36
N ILE A 132 -7.63 1.73 -4.43
CA ILE A 132 -7.19 1.08 -5.65
C ILE A 132 -5.71 1.40 -5.86
N LEU A 133 -4.88 0.35 -5.81
CA LEU A 133 -3.46 0.41 -6.12
C LEU A 133 -3.24 -0.20 -7.49
N THR A 134 -2.44 0.46 -8.32
CA THR A 134 -1.98 -0.08 -9.60
C THR A 134 -0.46 -0.01 -9.67
N GLY A 135 0.12 -0.89 -10.47
CA GLY A 135 1.55 -0.91 -10.70
C GLY A 135 1.96 -2.13 -11.49
N GLU A 136 3.18 -2.59 -11.27
CA GLU A 136 3.72 -3.73 -11.99
C GLU A 136 3.99 -4.93 -11.07
N THR A 137 3.78 -6.11 -11.63
CA THR A 137 4.13 -7.41 -11.07
C THR A 137 5.05 -8.16 -12.01
N PHE A 138 5.81 -9.13 -11.49
CA PHE A 138 6.46 -10.15 -12.29
C PHE A 138 6.12 -11.54 -11.77
N ALA A 139 6.28 -12.57 -12.61
CA ALA A 139 6.08 -13.95 -12.21
C ALA A 139 7.10 -14.35 -11.13
N ALA A 140 6.62 -14.89 -10.01
CA ALA A 140 7.51 -15.46 -9.01
C ALA A 140 8.28 -16.62 -9.66
N ARG A 141 9.60 -16.66 -9.47
CA ARG A 141 10.39 -17.80 -9.98
C ARG A 141 9.88 -19.07 -9.31
N SER A 142 9.41 -20.02 -10.10
CA SER A 142 9.21 -21.39 -9.62
C SER A 142 10.54 -21.86 -9.04
N ALA A 143 10.57 -22.22 -7.76
CA ALA A 143 11.72 -22.92 -7.19
C ALA A 143 11.83 -24.26 -7.94
N GLY A 144 12.73 -24.34 -8.91
CA GLY A 144 12.99 -25.56 -9.68
C GLY A 144 13.55 -25.28 -11.06
N GLN A 145 14.87 -25.10 -11.15
CA GLN A 145 15.79 -26.05 -11.79
C GLN A 145 17.12 -26.02 -11.02
#